data_AF-A0A3B8QXH6-F1
#
_entry.id   AF-A0A3B8QXH6-F1
#
_cell.length_a   1.000
_cell.length_b   1.000
_cell.length_c   1.000
_cell.angle_alpha   90.00
_cell.angle_beta   90.00
_cell.angle_gamma   90.00
#
_symmetry.space_group_name_H-M   'P 1'
#
loop_
_entity.id
_entity.type
_entity.pdbx_description
1 polymer ?
#
loop_
_entity_poly.entity_id
_entity_poly.type
_entity_poly.pdbx_seq_one_letter_code
_entity_poly.pdbx_strand_id
1 'polypeptide(L)'
;MRVLPALIIIIFLMGCDSDVKVIAPGETSESQARTIDQDKTEIDPSETDSFRISNKEIRDEMLEFFEKGDIWYSISDDNLITIFLSDGDKVDEIYTDVRLTYIRRN
;
A
#
# COMPACT_ATOMS: atom_id res chain seq x y z
N MET A 1 14.96 -42.82 -41.96
CA MET A 1 15.47 -41.43 -41.86
C MET A 1 14.26 -40.54 -41.63
N ARG A 2 14.02 -40.16 -40.36
CA ARG A 2 14.33 -38.85 -39.74
C ARG A 2 13.25 -37.80 -40.09
N VAL A 3 12.26 -37.62 -39.19
CA VAL A 3 12.01 -36.48 -38.26
C VAL A 3 11.86 -35.13 -38.98
N LEU A 4 10.89 -34.24 -38.76
CA LEU A 4 9.99 -33.93 -37.63
C LEU A 4 8.88 -32.99 -38.18
N PRO A 5 7.64 -32.95 -37.68
CA PRO A 5 6.67 -31.91 -38.06
C PRO A 5 6.99 -30.56 -37.40
N ALA A 6 6.88 -29.47 -38.18
CA ALA A 6 7.11 -28.11 -37.73
C ALA A 6 6.06 -27.69 -36.69
N LEU A 7 6.51 -27.49 -35.45
CA LEU A 7 5.74 -26.97 -34.34
C LEU A 7 5.57 -25.45 -34.53
N ILE A 8 4.38 -25.00 -34.92
CA ILE A 8 4.01 -23.58 -34.95
C ILE A 8 3.65 -23.19 -33.51
N ILE A 9 4.55 -22.48 -32.83
CA ILE A 9 4.28 -21.85 -31.53
C ILE A 9 3.51 -20.56 -31.81
N ILE A 10 2.18 -20.61 -31.66
CA ILE A 10 1.33 -19.42 -31.60
C ILE A 10 1.57 -18.79 -30.22
N ILE A 11 2.36 -17.73 -30.17
CA ILE A 11 2.51 -16.91 -28.98
C ILE A 11 1.22 -16.08 -28.85
N PHE A 12 0.30 -16.56 -28.03
CA PHE A 12 -0.83 -15.79 -27.52
C PHE A 12 -0.26 -14.78 -26.52
N LEU A 13 0.18 -13.61 -27.00
CA LEU A 13 0.33 -12.46 -26.13
C LEU A 13 -1.08 -12.00 -25.77
N MET A 14 -1.63 -12.64 -24.74
CA MET A 14 -2.70 -12.07 -23.92
C MET A 14 -2.32 -10.62 -23.68
N GLY A 15 -3.14 -9.70 -24.17
CA GLY A 15 -3.20 -8.37 -23.57
C GLY A 15 -3.45 -8.60 -22.09
N CYS A 16 -2.57 -8.07 -21.24
CA CYS A 16 -2.98 -7.70 -19.90
C CYS A 16 -4.00 -6.58 -20.08
N ASP A 17 -5.24 -6.96 -20.32
CA ASP A 17 -6.37 -6.17 -19.86
C ASP A 17 -6.24 -6.24 -18.34
N SER A 18 -5.61 -5.23 -17.76
CA SER A 18 -5.60 -5.08 -16.30
C SER A 18 -7.01 -4.67 -15.91
N ASP A 19 -7.91 -5.65 -15.87
CA ASP A 19 -9.08 -5.59 -15.02
C ASP A 19 -8.54 -5.36 -13.61
N VAL A 20 -8.52 -4.09 -13.19
CA VAL A 20 -8.37 -3.71 -11.79
C VAL A 20 -9.61 -4.25 -11.11
N LYS A 21 -9.55 -5.52 -10.74
CA LYS A 21 -10.51 -6.12 -9.85
C LYS A 21 -10.22 -5.49 -8.50
N VAL A 22 -10.99 -4.45 -8.18
CA VAL A 22 -11.11 -3.92 -6.81
C VAL A 22 -11.67 -5.06 -5.99
N ILE A 23 -10.77 -5.85 -5.40
CA ILE A 23 -11.10 -6.87 -4.42
C ILE A 23 -11.42 -6.07 -3.16
N ALA A 24 -12.69 -6.05 -2.77
CA ALA A 24 -13.09 -5.64 -1.44
C ALA A 24 -12.32 -6.51 -0.42
N PRO A 25 -11.47 -5.95 0.45
CA PRO A 25 -10.70 -6.76 1.38
C PRO A 25 -11.59 -7.10 2.57
N GLY A 26 -12.15 -8.29 2.51
CA GLY A 26 -12.71 -9.00 3.64
C GLY A 26 -12.24 -10.44 3.53
N GLU A 27 -11.02 -10.71 3.99
CA GLU A 27 -10.61 -11.99 4.58
C GLU A 27 -9.16 -11.91 5.11
N THR A 28 -9.07 -11.71 6.43
CA THR A 28 -8.02 -12.22 7.36
C THR A 28 -6.56 -11.78 7.19
N SER A 29 -6.13 -10.84 8.02
CA SER A 29 -5.25 -11.13 9.18
C SER A 29 -5.14 -9.90 10.09
N GLU A 30 -5.17 -10.17 11.40
CA GLU A 30 -5.19 -9.19 12.48
C GLU A 30 -3.97 -8.24 12.43
N SER A 31 -4.20 -7.01 12.00
CA SER A 31 -3.44 -5.84 12.45
C SER A 31 -4.39 -4.66 12.35
N GLN A 32 -4.41 -3.85 13.39
CA GLN A 32 -5.44 -2.89 13.73
C GLN A 32 -5.45 -1.70 12.74
N ALA A 33 -5.90 -1.92 11.51
CA ALA A 33 -6.35 -0.85 10.64
C ALA A 33 -7.70 -0.35 11.17
N ARG A 34 -7.91 0.96 11.29
CA ARG A 34 -9.25 1.52 11.46
C ARG A 34 -10.06 1.19 10.20
N THR A 35 -10.76 0.05 10.24
CA THR A 35 -11.88 -0.23 9.36
C THR A 35 -12.91 0.85 9.64
N ILE A 36 -13.00 1.84 8.75
CA ILE A 36 -14.13 2.76 8.72
C ILE A 36 -15.37 1.88 8.64
N ASP A 37 -16.26 2.09 9.60
CA ASP A 37 -17.59 1.50 9.65
C ASP A 37 -18.19 1.51 8.23
N GLN A 38 -18.63 0.35 7.75
CA GLN A 38 -19.02 0.12 6.36
C GLN A 38 -20.32 0.84 5.95
N ASP A 39 -20.57 2.05 6.46
CA ASP A 39 -21.46 3.01 5.82
C ASP A 39 -20.67 3.78 4.75
N LYS A 40 -20.31 3.02 3.70
CA LYS A 40 -20.02 3.44 2.34
C LYS A 40 -19.51 4.89 2.15
N THR A 41 -18.43 5.25 2.84
CA THR A 41 -17.64 6.43 2.47
C THR A 41 -16.70 5.96 1.37
N GLU A 42 -17.11 6.13 0.12
CA GLU A 42 -16.23 5.92 -1.03
C GLU A 42 -15.07 6.93 -0.87
N ILE A 43 -13.89 6.43 -0.53
CA ILE A 43 -12.69 7.26 -0.41
C ILE A 43 -12.32 7.67 -1.83
N ASP A 44 -12.44 8.96 -2.12
CA ASP A 44 -12.09 9.51 -3.42
C ASP A 44 -10.56 9.38 -3.60
N PRO A 45 -10.09 8.66 -4.63
CA PRO A 45 -8.65 8.52 -4.88
C PRO A 45 -7.96 9.88 -5.09
N SER A 46 -8.70 10.92 -5.52
CA SER A 46 -8.17 12.28 -5.67
C SER A 46 -7.92 13.00 -4.34
N GLU A 47 -8.42 12.48 -3.22
CA GLU A 47 -8.21 12.98 -1.87
C GLU A 47 -7.13 12.20 -1.09
N THR A 48 -6.47 11.23 -1.74
CA THR A 48 -5.48 10.36 -1.11
C THR A 48 -4.13 10.42 -1.78
N ASP A 49 -3.08 10.11 -1.03
CA ASP A 49 -1.75 9.83 -1.57
C ASP A 49 -1.21 8.50 -1.01
N SER A 50 -0.26 7.91 -1.71
CA SER A 50 0.30 6.61 -1.37
C SER A 50 1.82 6.54 -1.51
N PHE A 51 2.49 5.99 -0.50
CA PHE A 51 3.94 5.88 -0.46
C PHE A 51 4.41 4.58 0.21
N ARG A 52 5.72 4.31 0.12
CA ARG A 52 6.35 3.13 0.76
C ARG A 52 7.54 3.54 1.62
N ILE A 53 7.68 2.85 2.74
CA ILE A 53 8.86 2.92 3.60
C ILE A 53 9.48 1.53 3.67
N SER A 54 10.64 1.37 3.02
CA SER A 54 11.34 0.09 2.94
C SER A 54 11.97 -0.33 4.26
N ASN A 55 12.42 0.62 5.08
CA ASN A 55 12.96 0.32 6.41
C ASN A 55 11.81 -0.01 7.37
N LYS A 56 11.77 -1.26 7.87
CA LYS A 56 10.70 -1.74 8.75
C LYS A 56 10.63 -0.96 10.07
N GLU A 57 11.76 -0.63 10.68
CA GLU A 57 11.78 0.09 11.96
C GLU A 57 11.18 1.49 11.82
N ILE A 58 11.61 2.24 10.80
CA ILE A 58 11.06 3.58 10.50
C ILE A 58 9.56 3.48 10.18
N ARG A 59 9.15 2.48 9.40
CA ARG A 59 7.74 2.28 9.05
C ARG A 59 6.89 2.00 10.29
N ASP A 60 7.30 1.05 11.12
CA ASP A 60 6.52 0.63 12.29
C ASP A 60 6.40 1.77 13.30
N GLU A 61 7.48 2.54 13.54
CA GLU A 61 7.44 3.72 14.43
C GLU A 61 6.53 4.82 13.86
N MET A 62 6.58 5.07 12.55
CA MET A 62 5.69 6.04 11.90
C MET A 62 4.21 5.66 12.00
N LEU A 63 3.86 4.38 11.83
CA LEU A 63 2.48 3.90 11.99
C LEU A 63 1.99 4.03 13.44
N GLU A 64 2.87 3.84 14.43
CA GLU A 64 2.54 4.10 15.83
C GLU A 64 2.18 5.58 16.06
N PHE A 65 2.88 6.51 15.40
CA PHE A 65 2.54 7.93 15.44
C PHE A 65 1.23 8.24 14.71
N PHE A 66 0.90 7.53 13.63
CA PHE A 66 -0.39 7.70 12.95
C PHE A 66 -1.55 7.33 13.87
N GLU A 67 -1.47 6.18 14.54
CA GLU A 67 -2.47 5.75 15.54
C GLU A 67 -2.61 6.76 16.68
N LYS A 68 -1.48 7.27 17.19
CA LYS A 68 -1.48 8.29 18.26
C LYS A 68 -2.02 9.65 17.81
N GLY A 69 -1.81 9.99 16.55
CA GLY A 69 -2.19 11.27 15.95
C GLY A 69 -3.60 11.29 15.34
N ASP A 70 -4.36 10.20 15.48
CA ASP A 70 -5.64 10.00 14.81
C ASP A 70 -5.58 10.20 13.28
N ILE A 71 -4.42 9.90 12.67
CA ILE A 71 -4.24 9.98 11.22
C ILE A 71 -4.85 8.72 10.61
N TRP A 72 -5.77 8.90 9.66
CA TRP A 72 -6.29 7.77 8.92
C TRP A 72 -5.22 7.25 7.95
N TYR A 73 -5.07 5.93 7.92
CA TYR A 73 -4.24 5.27 6.93
C TYR A 73 -4.80 3.88 6.60
N SER A 74 -4.38 3.36 5.46
CA SER A 74 -4.53 1.95 5.10
C SER A 74 -3.20 1.39 4.63
N ILE A 75 -3.03 0.07 4.78
CA ILE A 75 -1.83 -0.64 4.36
C ILE A 75 -2.24 -1.85 3.53
N SER A 76 -1.65 -1.98 2.34
CA SER A 76 -1.77 -3.16 1.49
C SER A 76 -0.77 -4.25 1.85
N ASP A 77 -0.97 -5.46 1.32
CA ASP A 77 -0.05 -6.60 1.51
C ASP A 77 1.40 -6.33 1.09
N ASP A 78 1.62 -5.40 0.14
CA ASP A 78 2.93 -5.00 -0.33
C ASP A 78 3.52 -3.77 0.39
N ASN A 79 2.95 -3.41 1.54
CA ASN A 79 3.32 -2.28 2.39
C ASN A 79 3.18 -0.90 1.71
N LEU A 80 2.25 -0.76 0.76
CA LEU A 80 1.82 0.56 0.32
C LEU A 80 0.97 1.19 1.42
N ILE A 81 1.39 2.35 1.88
CA ILE A 81 0.67 3.14 2.89
C ILE A 81 -0.11 4.19 2.13
N THR A 82 -1.43 4.24 2.33
CA THR A 82 -2.31 5.26 1.76
C THR A 82 -2.87 6.12 2.88
N ILE A 83 -2.85 7.44 2.69
CA ILE A 83 -3.33 8.45 3.65
C ILE A 83 -4.29 9.43 2.94
N PHE A 84 -4.99 10.26 3.71
CA PHE A 84 -5.63 11.45 3.16
C PHE A 84 -4.61 12.55 2.89
N LEU A 85 -4.77 13.27 1.78
CA LEU A 85 -3.98 14.44 1.44
C LEU A 85 -4.09 15.55 2.50
N SER A 86 -5.24 15.66 3.18
CA SER A 86 -5.45 16.64 4.26
C SER A 86 -4.54 16.43 5.48
N ASP A 87 -3.98 15.23 5.66
CA ASP A 87 -3.03 14.91 6.72
C ASP A 87 -1.56 14.93 6.24
N GLY A 88 -1.30 15.23 4.96
CA GLY A 88 0.03 15.17 4.35
C GLY A 88 1.10 15.94 5.12
N ASP A 89 0.82 17.17 5.55
CA ASP A 89 1.76 17.99 6.32
C ASP A 89 2.13 17.34 7.66
N LYS A 90 1.16 16.73 8.36
CA LYS A 90 1.41 16.01 9.62
C LYS A 90 2.22 14.75 9.38
N VAL A 91 1.92 14.05 8.28
CA VAL A 91 2.64 12.84 7.88
C VAL A 91 4.10 13.15 7.58
N ASP A 92 4.39 14.25 6.90
CA ASP A 92 5.75 14.72 6.62
C ASP A 92 6.52 15.10 7.88
N GLU A 93 5.87 15.76 8.84
CA GLU A 93 6.46 16.08 10.15
C GLU A 93 6.84 14.80 10.91
N ILE A 94 5.90 13.84 11.01
CA ILE A 94 6.14 12.55 11.66
C ILE A 94 7.28 11.81 10.97
N TYR A 95 7.27 11.71 9.64
CA TYR A 95 8.33 11.03 8.89
C TYR A 95 9.70 11.66 9.17
N THR A 96 9.77 12.99 9.18
CA THR A 96 11.00 13.73 9.45
C THR A 96 11.54 13.42 10.86
N ASP A 97 10.67 13.44 11.87
CA ASP A 97 11.05 13.18 13.25
C ASP A 97 11.51 11.74 13.48
N VAL A 98 10.77 10.76 12.96
CA VAL A 98 11.13 9.35 13.03
C VAL A 98 12.46 9.11 12.31
N ARG A 99 12.62 9.63 11.08
CA ARG A 99 13.86 9.48 10.30
C ARG A 99 15.06 10.08 11.01
N LEU A 100 14.93 11.29 11.55
CA LEU A 100 16.03 11.95 12.28
C LEU A 100 16.38 11.18 13.57
N THR A 101 15.38 10.65 14.25
CA THR A 101 15.59 9.84 15.46
C THR A 101 16.33 8.54 15.13
N TYR A 102 15.93 7.84 14.06
CA TYR A 102 16.60 6.64 13.58
C TYR A 102 18.08 6.92 13.23
N ILE A 103 18.36 8.04 12.53
CA ILE A 103 19.74 8.46 12.19
C ILE A 103 20.57 8.79 13.44
N ARG A 104 19.97 9.31 14.51
CA ARG A 104 20.73 9.60 15.74
C ARG A 104 21.05 8.34 16.54
N ARG A 105 20.24 7.30 16.41
CA ARG A 105 20.38 6.03 17.14
C ARG A 105 21.33 5.04 16.46
N ASN A 106 21.58 5.19 15.16
CA ASN A 106 22.37 4.26 14.31
C ASN A 106 23.54 4.97 13.61
#